data_AF-A0A6N7WJ27-F1
#
_entry.id   AF-A0A6N7WJ27-F1
#
_cell.length_a   1.000
_cell.length_b   1.000
_cell.length_c   1.000
_cell.angle_alpha   90.00
_cell.angle_beta   90.00
_cell.angle_gamma   90.00
#
_symmetry.space_group_name_H-M   'P 1'
#
loop_
_entity.id
_entity.type
_entity.pdbx_description
1 polymer ?
#
loop_
_entity_poly.entity_id
_entity_poly.type
_entity_poly.pdbx_seq_one_letter_code
_entity_poly.pdbx_strand_id
1 'polypeptide(L)'
;MDGNRDGGDSEQQTKPPITQPAPDIPDTPPAQDTASGSAAVPETETFFMSPQDIQEPATDLPEETESPEGRPAVLSAARLKLLSGSYPDFIPFEHNGILLRLPTSWLEEQIPEDDSLFSVTLLRPSEETFRIVLSVDGKELTDLPASHIMLPIEDTVSSYRLMHETGCVSEGLAAKDGFLSFTVTKTGD
;
A
#
# COMPACT_ATOMS: atom_id res chain seq x y z
N MET A 1 -42.23 55.27 27.41
CA MET A 1 -42.45 54.46 28.61
C MET A 1 -41.99 53.06 28.29
N ASP A 2 -40.83 52.78 28.85
CA ASP A 2 -40.17 51.54 29.27
C ASP A 2 -40.97 50.24 29.18
N GLY A 3 -40.29 49.17 28.76
CA GLY A 3 -40.81 47.81 28.85
C GLY A 3 -39.87 46.74 28.29
N ASN A 4 -38.90 46.32 29.11
CA ASN A 4 -38.13 45.06 29.09
C ASN A 4 -38.64 43.90 28.21
N ARG A 5 -37.72 43.22 27.52
CA ARG A 5 -37.66 41.75 27.33
C ARG A 5 -36.32 41.40 26.69
N ASP A 6 -35.27 41.24 27.51
CA ASP A 6 -34.87 39.95 28.10
C ASP A 6 -34.56 38.92 26.99
N GLY A 7 -33.29 38.92 26.60
CA GLY A 7 -32.70 37.92 25.74
C GLY A 7 -32.54 36.63 26.53
N GLY A 8 -33.48 35.70 26.32
CA GLY A 8 -33.38 34.32 26.79
C GLY A 8 -32.32 33.58 25.98
N ASP A 9 -31.17 33.37 26.60
CA ASP A 9 -30.14 32.43 26.20
C ASP A 9 -30.76 31.02 26.11
N SER A 10 -30.60 30.38 24.95
CA SER A 10 -31.25 29.12 24.62
C SER A 10 -30.68 28.00 25.47
N GLU A 11 -31.55 27.41 26.29
CA GLU A 11 -31.30 26.20 27.06
C GLU A 11 -30.71 25.11 26.16
N GLN A 12 -29.57 24.55 26.60
CA GLN A 12 -28.90 23.43 25.97
C GLN A 12 -29.85 22.25 25.89
N GLN A 13 -30.45 22.05 24.71
CA GLN A 13 -31.28 20.89 24.43
C GLN A 13 -30.37 19.66 24.34
N THR A 14 -30.29 18.92 25.46
CA THR A 14 -29.74 17.57 25.55
C THR A 14 -30.51 16.67 24.59
N LYS A 15 -29.91 16.35 23.44
CA LYS A 15 -30.41 15.31 22.55
C LYS A 15 -30.58 14.00 23.34
N PRO A 16 -31.70 13.28 23.22
CA PRO A 16 -31.89 12.01 23.90
C PRO A 16 -30.90 10.96 23.35
N PRO A 17 -30.48 9.97 24.15
CA PRO A 17 -29.67 8.86 23.64
C PRO A 17 -30.47 8.09 22.60
N ILE A 18 -29.92 7.96 21.38
CA ILE A 18 -30.47 7.08 20.35
C ILE A 18 -30.33 5.65 20.88
N THR A 19 -31.45 5.08 21.32
CA THR A 19 -31.54 3.65 21.64
C THR A 19 -31.80 2.95 20.32
N GLN A 20 -30.78 2.26 19.79
CA GLN A 20 -30.93 1.46 18.59
C GLN A 20 -31.74 0.19 18.97
N PRO A 21 -32.83 -0.15 18.26
CA PRO A 21 -33.51 -1.41 18.48
C PRO A 21 -32.57 -2.58 18.13
N ALA A 22 -32.59 -3.62 18.96
CA ALA A 22 -31.80 -4.83 18.73
C ALA A 22 -32.17 -5.48 17.37
N PRO A 23 -31.21 -6.05 16.64
CA PRO A 23 -31.50 -6.81 15.42
C PRO A 23 -32.49 -7.93 15.71
N ASP A 24 -33.56 -8.00 14.91
CA ASP A 24 -34.58 -9.04 14.96
C ASP A 24 -33.93 -10.36 14.48
N ILE A 25 -33.70 -11.28 15.42
CA ILE A 25 -33.19 -12.62 15.12
C ILE A 25 -34.42 -13.47 14.80
N PRO A 26 -34.60 -14.01 13.58
CA PRO A 26 -35.72 -14.88 13.29
C PRO A 26 -35.56 -16.19 14.08
N ASP A 27 -36.44 -16.35 15.07
CA ASP A 27 -36.65 -17.57 15.84
C ASP A 27 -37.44 -18.57 14.99
N THR A 28 -36.83 -19.69 14.58
CA THR A 28 -37.59 -20.93 14.31
C THR A 28 -36.70 -22.18 14.36
N PRO A 29 -36.94 -23.10 15.30
CA PRO A 29 -36.85 -24.55 15.09
C PRO A 29 -38.26 -25.19 15.25
N PRO A 30 -38.53 -26.50 14.98
CA PRO A 30 -37.61 -27.63 14.78
C PRO A 30 -37.99 -28.70 13.69
N ALA A 31 -37.07 -29.66 13.51
CA ALA A 31 -37.21 -31.10 13.16
C ALA A 31 -37.72 -31.63 11.78
N GLN A 32 -36.85 -32.47 11.18
CA GLN A 32 -37.00 -33.70 10.36
C GLN A 32 -38.32 -34.04 9.63
N ASP A 33 -38.28 -34.34 8.32
CA ASP A 33 -38.26 -35.71 7.73
C ASP A 33 -38.37 -35.70 6.17
N THR A 34 -38.05 -36.84 5.57
CA THR A 34 -37.84 -37.25 4.16
C THR A 34 -38.86 -36.91 3.04
N ALA A 35 -38.31 -36.80 1.81
CA ALA A 35 -38.78 -37.34 0.49
C ALA A 35 -39.38 -36.43 -0.63
N SER A 36 -38.71 -36.53 -1.80
CA SER A 36 -39.23 -36.72 -3.18
C SER A 36 -39.81 -35.57 -4.05
N GLY A 37 -39.11 -35.33 -5.18
CA GLY A 37 -39.63 -35.04 -6.55
C GLY A 37 -40.28 -33.65 -6.76
N SER A 38 -40.25 -32.97 -7.92
CA SER A 38 -39.88 -33.30 -9.30
C SER A 38 -39.88 -32.01 -10.16
N ALA A 39 -38.97 -31.92 -11.14
CA ALA A 39 -39.05 -31.30 -12.48
C ALA A 39 -39.56 -29.84 -12.73
N ALA A 40 -38.60 -28.97 -13.12
CA ALA A 40 -38.45 -28.22 -14.39
C ALA A 40 -39.54 -27.27 -15.01
N VAL A 41 -39.10 -25.99 -15.18
CA VAL A 41 -39.30 -24.96 -16.26
C VAL A 41 -40.70 -24.31 -16.47
N PRO A 42 -40.86 -23.06 -17.00
CA PRO A 42 -39.98 -22.37 -17.98
C PRO A 42 -39.80 -20.82 -17.93
N GLU A 43 -38.88 -20.35 -18.78
CA GLU A 43 -38.55 -18.96 -19.19
C GLU A 43 -39.69 -18.23 -19.93
N THR A 44 -39.78 -16.89 -19.79
CA THR A 44 -40.35 -15.97 -20.81
C THR A 44 -39.78 -14.53 -20.65
N GLU A 45 -39.25 -13.96 -21.74
CA GLU A 45 -38.73 -12.58 -21.97
C GLU A 45 -39.75 -11.47 -21.60
N THR A 46 -39.46 -10.16 -21.41
CA THR A 46 -38.88 -9.18 -22.36
C THR A 46 -38.76 -7.79 -21.69
N PHE A 47 -37.61 -7.11 -21.84
CA PHE A 47 -37.31 -5.65 -21.96
C PHE A 47 -38.03 -4.57 -21.09
N PHE A 48 -37.28 -3.59 -20.53
CA PHE A 48 -37.34 -2.14 -20.88
C PHE A 48 -36.49 -1.19 -19.96
N MET A 49 -35.62 -0.41 -20.63
CA MET A 49 -35.13 0.97 -20.39
C MET A 49 -34.31 1.39 -19.13
N SER A 50 -33.06 1.80 -19.40
CA SER A 50 -32.18 2.64 -18.58
C SER A 50 -32.68 4.09 -18.40
N PRO A 51 -32.28 4.76 -17.31
CA PRO A 51 -31.94 6.17 -17.33
C PRO A 51 -30.46 6.39 -16.96
N GLN A 52 -29.80 7.26 -17.72
CA GLN A 52 -28.43 7.69 -17.50
C GLN A 52 -28.30 8.69 -16.35
N ASP A 53 -27.06 8.80 -15.86
CA ASP A 53 -26.41 9.99 -15.27
C ASP A 53 -26.51 10.18 -13.74
N ILE A 54 -25.49 9.70 -13.03
CA ILE A 54 -24.63 10.57 -12.19
C ILE A 54 -23.18 10.09 -12.38
N GLN A 55 -22.37 10.94 -13.00
CA GLN A 55 -20.92 10.89 -12.93
C GLN A 55 -20.48 11.04 -11.48
N GLU A 56 -19.83 10.04 -10.92
CA GLU A 56 -18.72 10.31 -10.01
C GLU A 56 -17.45 10.18 -10.85
N PRO A 57 -16.65 11.25 -11.05
CA PRO A 57 -15.25 11.05 -11.32
C PRO A 57 -14.66 10.49 -10.02
N ALA A 58 -14.70 9.17 -9.86
CA ALA A 58 -13.73 8.54 -9.00
C ALA A 58 -12.38 8.91 -9.61
N THR A 59 -11.72 9.88 -8.98
CA THR A 59 -10.28 10.08 -9.08
C THR A 59 -9.67 8.71 -8.86
N ASP A 60 -9.35 8.05 -9.97
CA ASP A 60 -8.47 6.90 -10.04
C ASP A 60 -7.11 7.44 -9.60
N LEU A 61 -6.95 7.57 -8.29
CA LEU A 61 -5.64 7.58 -7.68
C LEU A 61 -5.06 6.23 -8.08
N PRO A 62 -3.94 6.18 -8.82
CA PRO A 62 -3.47 4.92 -9.37
C PRO A 62 -3.27 3.99 -8.20
N GLU A 63 -4.07 2.92 -8.16
CA GLU A 63 -3.93 1.80 -7.25
C GLU A 63 -2.44 1.45 -7.28
N GLU A 64 -1.76 1.74 -6.16
CA GLU A 64 -0.39 1.31 -5.95
C GLU A 64 -0.49 -0.21 -5.97
N THR A 65 -0.13 -0.82 -7.09
CA THR A 65 -0.12 -2.28 -7.24
C THR A 65 0.75 -2.83 -6.12
N GLU A 66 0.11 -3.26 -5.03
CA GLU A 66 0.69 -4.17 -4.05
C GLU A 66 1.15 -5.39 -4.85
N SER A 67 2.46 -5.43 -5.10
CA SER A 67 3.07 -6.47 -5.89
C SER A 67 3.04 -7.76 -5.06
N PRO A 68 2.36 -8.84 -5.51
CA PRO A 68 2.26 -10.07 -4.73
C PRO A 68 3.65 -10.72 -4.61
N GLU A 69 4.02 -11.01 -3.35
CA GLU A 69 5.18 -11.77 -2.87
C GLU A 69 6.37 -11.93 -3.85
N GLY A 70 7.37 -11.06 -3.70
CA GLY A 70 8.72 -11.25 -4.25
C GLY A 70 8.90 -10.78 -5.68
N ARG A 71 7.89 -10.11 -6.26
CA ARG A 71 7.98 -9.54 -7.60
C ARG A 71 8.73 -8.21 -7.57
N PRO A 72 9.62 -7.96 -8.56
CA PRO A 72 10.29 -6.67 -8.67
C PRO A 72 9.26 -5.56 -8.81
N ALA A 73 9.45 -4.46 -8.08
CA ALA A 73 8.77 -3.22 -8.38
C ALA A 73 9.40 -2.64 -9.65
N VAL A 74 8.61 -2.53 -10.72
CA VAL A 74 9.07 -2.04 -12.02
C VAL A 74 8.57 -0.62 -12.23
N LEU A 75 9.48 0.26 -12.66
CA LEU A 75 9.24 1.67 -12.92
C LEU A 75 9.67 2.00 -14.36
N SER A 76 8.72 2.46 -15.17
CA SER A 76 9.00 3.04 -16.49
C SER A 76 9.18 4.56 -16.39
N ALA A 77 9.75 5.21 -17.42
CA ALA A 77 9.90 6.67 -17.42
C ALA A 77 8.56 7.40 -17.32
N ALA A 78 7.52 6.89 -17.97
CA ALA A 78 6.17 7.46 -17.90
C ALA A 78 5.61 7.40 -16.46
N ARG A 79 5.83 6.28 -15.76
CA ARG A 79 5.42 6.15 -14.36
C ARG A 79 6.27 7.03 -13.45
N LEU A 80 7.57 7.12 -13.70
CA LEU A 80 8.48 8.01 -12.97
C LEU A 80 8.04 9.47 -13.08
N LYS A 81 7.68 9.95 -14.28
CA LYS A 81 7.17 11.32 -14.50
C LYS A 81 5.89 11.61 -13.71
N LEU A 82 5.03 10.61 -13.53
CA LEU A 82 3.83 10.75 -12.70
C LEU A 82 4.20 10.80 -11.21
N LEU A 83 5.09 9.92 -10.76
CA LEU A 83 5.52 9.87 -9.36
C LEU A 83 6.35 11.08 -8.96
N SER A 84 7.16 11.66 -9.84
CA SER A 84 7.97 12.85 -9.53
C SER A 84 7.10 14.07 -9.19
N GLY A 85 5.86 14.13 -9.69
CA GLY A 85 4.89 15.14 -9.27
C GLY A 85 4.38 14.97 -7.83
N SER A 86 4.32 13.74 -7.33
CA SER A 86 3.87 13.41 -5.96
C SER A 86 5.03 13.29 -4.97
N TYR A 87 6.20 12.86 -5.45
CA TYR A 87 7.40 12.55 -4.69
C TYR A 87 8.60 13.28 -5.33
N PRO A 88 8.74 14.60 -5.12
CA PRO A 88 9.76 15.39 -5.79
C PRO A 88 11.18 15.09 -5.31
N ASP A 89 11.34 14.70 -4.04
CA ASP A 89 12.67 14.46 -3.46
C ASP A 89 13.07 12.98 -3.51
N PHE A 90 12.19 12.09 -3.05
CA PHE A 90 12.47 10.65 -2.94
C PHE A 90 11.25 9.80 -3.26
N ILE A 91 11.44 8.77 -4.08
CA ILE A 91 10.43 7.75 -4.35
C ILE A 91 10.62 6.57 -3.38
N PRO A 92 9.58 6.21 -2.59
CA PRO A 92 9.62 5.03 -1.74
C PRO A 92 9.36 3.75 -2.54
N PHE A 93 10.14 2.71 -2.25
CA PHE A 93 9.92 1.33 -2.68
C PHE A 93 9.83 0.47 -1.43
N GLU A 94 8.66 -0.11 -1.19
CA GLU A 94 8.44 -0.99 -0.04
C GLU A 94 8.15 -2.41 -0.51
N HIS A 95 8.92 -3.37 0.00
CA HIS A 95 8.64 -4.79 -0.21
C HIS A 95 9.32 -5.63 0.89
N ASN A 96 8.68 -6.71 1.35
CA ASN A 96 9.18 -7.59 2.43
C ASN A 96 9.51 -6.84 3.74
N GLY A 97 8.74 -5.79 4.04
CA GLY A 97 8.99 -4.90 5.18
C GLY A 97 10.36 -4.22 5.08
N ILE A 98 10.85 -3.95 3.87
CA ILE A 98 12.04 -3.14 3.61
C ILE A 98 11.55 -1.94 2.83
N LEU A 99 11.75 -0.75 3.38
CA LEU A 99 11.50 0.51 2.71
C LEU A 99 12.83 1.08 2.22
N LEU A 100 12.96 1.22 0.91
CA LEU A 100 14.06 1.90 0.24
C LEU A 100 13.57 3.22 -0.33
N ARG A 101 14.21 4.32 0.02
CA ARG A 101 13.95 5.64 -0.57
C ARG A 101 15.10 6.03 -1.49
N LEU A 102 14.77 6.15 -2.77
CA LEU A 102 15.71 6.55 -3.83
C LEU A 102 15.45 8.01 -4.22
N PRO A 103 16.49 8.83 -4.41
CA PRO A 103 16.32 10.19 -4.92
C PRO A 103 15.64 10.20 -6.29
N THR A 104 14.60 11.03 -6.43
CA THR A 104 13.83 11.13 -7.68
C THR A 104 14.72 11.59 -8.84
N SER A 105 15.59 12.57 -8.61
CA SER A 105 16.53 13.08 -9.62
C SER A 105 17.47 12.01 -10.17
N TRP A 106 17.95 11.11 -9.30
CA TRP A 106 18.82 10.02 -9.73
C TRP A 106 18.06 8.99 -10.57
N LEU A 107 16.81 8.68 -10.20
CA LEU A 107 15.96 7.79 -11.00
C LEU A 107 15.70 8.37 -12.41
N GLU A 108 15.53 9.69 -12.52
CA GLU A 108 15.36 10.37 -13.82
C GLU A 108 16.62 10.25 -14.69
N GLU A 109 17.81 10.23 -14.09
CA GLU A 109 19.07 9.97 -14.79
C GLU A 109 19.22 8.50 -15.22
N GLN A 110 18.74 7.55 -14.40
CA GLN A 110 18.83 6.12 -14.70
C GLN A 110 17.82 5.63 -15.74
N ILE A 111 16.71 6.35 -15.94
CA ILE A 111 15.64 5.98 -16.88
C ILE A 111 15.50 7.08 -17.95
N PRO A 112 16.49 7.24 -18.85
CA PRO A 112 16.53 8.36 -19.79
C PRO A 112 15.53 8.21 -20.95
N GLU A 113 15.18 6.98 -21.33
CA GLU A 113 14.30 6.67 -22.46
C GLU A 113 12.92 6.22 -21.99
N ASP A 114 11.86 6.51 -22.75
CA ASP A 114 10.49 6.14 -22.38
C ASP A 114 10.26 4.62 -22.35
N ASP A 115 11.07 3.85 -23.08
CA ASP A 115 11.05 2.38 -23.09
C ASP A 115 11.93 1.73 -22.00
N SER A 116 12.78 2.51 -21.30
CA SER A 116 13.63 1.98 -20.24
C SER A 116 12.83 1.53 -19.03
N LEU A 117 13.21 0.38 -18.47
CA LEU A 117 12.58 -0.21 -17.30
C LEU A 117 13.57 -0.32 -16.15
N PHE A 118 13.28 0.39 -15.07
CA PHE A 118 13.97 0.22 -13.80
C PHE A 118 13.24 -0.82 -12.96
N SER A 119 13.97 -1.72 -12.33
CA SER A 119 13.42 -2.76 -11.46
C SER A 119 14.11 -2.72 -10.10
N VAL A 120 13.33 -2.81 -9.03
CA VAL A 120 13.80 -2.91 -7.65
C VAL A 120 13.27 -4.20 -7.05
N THR A 121 14.16 -5.03 -6.52
CA THR A 121 13.80 -6.22 -5.77
C THR A 121 14.39 -6.14 -4.36
N LEU A 122 13.54 -6.17 -3.34
CA LEU A 122 13.94 -6.15 -1.95
C LEU A 122 13.68 -7.53 -1.35
N LEU A 123 14.75 -8.21 -0.94
CA LEU A 123 14.72 -9.60 -0.48
C LEU A 123 15.13 -9.68 0.98
N ARG A 124 14.46 -10.56 1.73
CA ARG A 124 14.80 -10.89 3.13
C ARG A 124 15.12 -12.39 3.23
N PRO A 125 16.33 -12.84 2.82
CA PRO A 125 16.67 -14.27 2.80
C PRO A 125 16.76 -14.92 4.19
N SER A 126 16.96 -14.14 5.26
CA SER A 126 16.89 -14.60 6.66
C SER A 126 16.51 -13.44 7.58
N GLU A 127 16.23 -13.70 8.86
CA GLU A 127 15.84 -12.69 9.84
C GLU A 127 16.90 -11.59 10.04
N GLU A 128 18.18 -11.90 9.82
CA GLU A 128 19.31 -11.00 10.06
C GLU A 128 19.88 -10.40 8.77
N THR A 129 19.38 -10.81 7.60
CA THR A 129 19.99 -10.47 6.31
C THR A 129 18.95 -9.98 5.33
N PHE A 130 19.31 -8.97 4.56
CA PHE A 130 18.52 -8.48 3.45
C PHE A 130 19.41 -8.22 2.24
N ARG A 131 18.79 -8.21 1.05
CA ARG A 131 19.43 -7.92 -0.22
C ARG A 131 18.58 -6.94 -1.00
N ILE A 132 19.25 -6.04 -1.71
CA ILE A 132 18.64 -5.06 -2.60
C ILE A 132 19.23 -5.33 -3.98
N VAL A 133 18.37 -5.60 -4.96
CA VAL A 133 18.76 -5.75 -6.36
C VAL A 133 18.09 -4.66 -7.14
N LEU A 134 18.88 -3.83 -7.82
CA LEU A 134 18.38 -2.78 -8.70
C LEU A 134 18.90 -3.05 -10.10
N SER A 135 18.08 -2.83 -11.12
CA SER A 135 18.54 -2.97 -12.50
C SER A 135 17.81 -2.00 -13.43
N VAL A 136 18.50 -1.53 -14.46
CA VAL A 136 17.92 -0.82 -15.60
C VAL A 136 18.07 -1.71 -16.82
N ASP A 137 16.97 -2.03 -17.50
CA ASP A 137 16.96 -2.82 -18.73
C ASP A 137 17.72 -4.16 -18.60
N GLY A 138 17.61 -4.78 -17.42
CA GLY A 138 18.25 -6.04 -17.08
C GLY A 138 19.73 -5.94 -16.65
N LYS A 139 20.33 -4.74 -16.68
CA LYS A 139 21.68 -4.50 -16.15
C LYS A 139 21.60 -4.10 -14.69
N GLU A 140 22.23 -4.89 -13.82
CA GLU A 140 22.29 -4.62 -12.39
C GLU A 140 23.06 -3.33 -12.07
N LEU A 141 22.56 -2.56 -11.11
CA LEU A 141 23.16 -1.36 -10.56
C LEU A 141 23.62 -1.65 -9.13
N THR A 142 24.91 -1.47 -8.89
CA THR A 142 25.57 -1.71 -7.60
C THR A 142 25.90 -0.41 -6.86
N ASP A 143 26.02 0.70 -7.59
CA ASP A 143 26.28 2.02 -7.06
C ASP A 143 24.98 2.81 -6.96
N LEU A 144 24.75 3.40 -5.79
CA LEU A 144 23.57 4.19 -5.50
C LEU A 144 23.98 5.59 -5.03
N PRO A 145 23.13 6.60 -5.26
CA PRO A 145 23.24 7.84 -4.52
C PRO A 145 23.00 7.55 -3.03
N ALA A 146 23.26 8.53 -2.16
CA ALA A 146 22.93 8.42 -0.74
C ALA A 146 21.42 8.15 -0.56
N SER A 147 21.08 6.87 -0.41
CA SER A 147 19.72 6.36 -0.38
C SER A 147 19.41 5.86 1.02
N HIS A 148 18.15 5.91 1.44
CA HIS A 148 17.80 5.61 2.83
C HIS A 148 17.04 4.30 2.93
N ILE A 149 17.50 3.41 3.80
CA ILE A 149 16.83 2.15 4.13
C ILE A 149 16.15 2.28 5.48
N MET A 150 14.93 1.76 5.56
CA MET A 150 14.21 1.52 6.80
C MET A 150 13.65 0.10 6.81
N LEU A 151 13.86 -0.63 7.89
CA LEU A 151 13.41 -2.02 8.04
C LEU A 151 12.90 -2.21 9.49
N PRO A 152 11.62 -2.53 9.74
CA PRO A 152 11.14 -2.98 11.05
C PRO A 152 11.87 -4.23 11.49
N ILE A 153 12.36 -4.21 12.74
CA ILE A 153 13.13 -5.30 13.34
C ILE A 153 12.33 -6.01 14.43
N GLU A 154 12.70 -7.26 14.67
CA GLU A 154 12.24 -8.01 15.83
C GLU A 154 13.31 -7.92 16.93
N ASP A 155 12.90 -7.81 18.19
CA ASP A 155 13.80 -7.61 19.35
C ASP A 155 14.84 -8.75 19.55
N THR A 156 14.72 -9.84 18.78
CA THR A 156 15.60 -11.01 18.82
C THR A 156 16.89 -10.81 18.02
N VAL A 157 16.94 -9.86 17.07
CA VAL A 157 18.07 -9.65 16.17
C VAL A 157 18.85 -8.40 16.57
N SER A 158 20.10 -8.59 16.99
CA SER A 158 20.96 -7.48 17.47
C SER A 158 21.76 -6.79 16.36
N SER A 159 21.93 -7.43 15.20
CA SER A 159 22.73 -6.91 14.10
C SER A 159 22.26 -7.44 12.76
N TYR A 160 22.17 -6.55 11.78
CA TYR A 160 21.77 -6.90 10.42
C TYR A 160 22.93 -6.84 9.43
N ARG A 161 22.77 -7.55 8.31
CA ARG A 161 23.73 -7.54 7.20
C ARG A 161 23.03 -7.26 5.87
N LEU A 162 23.61 -6.36 5.09
CA LEU A 162 23.27 -6.18 3.68
C LEU A 162 24.13 -7.12 2.85
N MET A 163 23.48 -8.04 2.15
CA MET A 163 24.11 -9.05 1.31
C MET A 163 23.94 -8.73 -0.18
N HIS A 164 24.94 -9.09 -0.96
CA HIS A 164 24.91 -9.19 -2.42
C HIS A 164 25.06 -10.65 -2.85
N GLU A 165 25.00 -10.95 -4.15
CA GLU A 165 25.27 -12.30 -4.66
C GLU A 165 26.66 -12.78 -4.35
N THR A 166 27.61 -11.87 -4.48
CA THR A 166 29.04 -12.13 -4.41
C THR A 166 29.58 -12.08 -2.97
N GLY A 167 28.80 -11.59 -2.00
CA GLY A 167 29.25 -11.52 -0.61
C GLY A 167 28.48 -10.54 0.27
N CYS A 168 29.06 -10.21 1.42
CA CYS A 168 28.53 -9.23 2.36
C CYS A 168 28.97 -7.81 1.96
N VAL A 169 28.01 -6.89 1.81
CA VAL A 169 28.27 -5.49 1.44
C VAL A 169 28.45 -4.62 2.67
N SER A 170 27.59 -4.83 3.68
CA SER A 170 27.67 -4.12 4.94
C SER A 170 27.29 -5.04 6.09
N GLU A 171 28.05 -4.97 7.17
CA GLU A 171 27.85 -5.78 8.37
C GLU A 171 27.68 -4.92 9.63
N GLY A 172 27.15 -5.53 10.69
CA GLY A 172 27.00 -4.86 12.00
C GLY A 172 26.01 -3.70 11.99
N LEU A 173 25.01 -3.73 11.10
CA LEU A 173 23.99 -2.70 11.00
C LEU A 173 23.09 -2.77 12.24
N ALA A 174 23.25 -1.80 13.14
CA ALA A 174 22.54 -1.74 14.41
C ALA A 174 21.14 -1.16 14.22
N ALA A 175 20.17 -1.82 14.82
CA ALA A 175 18.81 -1.29 14.91
C ALA A 175 18.69 -0.25 16.03
N LYS A 176 17.79 0.72 15.83
CA LYS A 176 17.49 1.78 16.78
C LYS A 176 15.99 2.03 16.80
N ASP A 177 15.41 2.13 17.98
CA ASP A 177 13.97 2.45 18.17
C ASP A 177 13.02 1.46 17.44
N GLY A 178 13.39 0.17 17.34
CA GLY A 178 12.58 -0.86 16.68
C GLY A 178 12.73 -0.91 15.15
N PHE A 179 13.64 -0.11 14.58
CA PHE A 179 13.93 -0.12 13.15
C PHE A 179 15.43 -0.16 12.87
N LEU A 180 15.82 -0.86 11.82
CA LEU A 180 17.09 -0.61 11.17
C LEU A 180 16.92 0.60 10.23
N SER A 181 17.72 1.65 10.44
CA SER A 181 17.69 2.86 9.62
C SER A 181 19.10 3.35 9.32
N PHE A 182 19.49 3.36 8.04
CA PHE A 182 20.83 3.75 7.62
C PHE A 182 20.85 4.24 6.16
N THR A 183 21.93 4.93 5.80
CA THR A 183 22.19 5.38 4.43
C THR A 183 23.00 4.33 3.68
N VAL A 184 22.56 3.96 2.48
CA VAL A 184 23.23 3.02 1.57
C VAL A 184 23.68 3.76 0.32
N THR A 185 24.91 3.50 -0.11
CA THR A 185 25.49 4.02 -1.36
C THR A 185 25.99 2.90 -2.28
N LYS A 186 25.98 1.66 -1.81
CA LYS A 186 26.44 0.49 -2.56
C LYS A 186 25.64 -0.76 -2.17
N THR A 187 25.32 -1.62 -3.13
CA THR A 187 24.57 -2.88 -2.95
C THR A 187 25.30 -4.11 -3.51
N GLY A 188 26.45 -3.92 -4.16
CA GLY A 188 27.34 -4.98 -4.66
C GLY A 188 28.80 -4.53 -4.65
N ASP A 189 29.73 -5.33 -5.19
CA ASP A 189 31.15 -4.95 -5.33
C ASP A 189 31.51 -4.49 -6.74
#